data_AF-A0AAE4BT60-F1
#
_entry.id   AF-A0AAE4BT60-F1
#
_cell.length_a   1.000
_cell.length_b   1.000
_cell.length_c   1.000
_cell.angle_alpha   90.00
_cell.angle_beta   90.00
_cell.angle_gamma   90.00
#
_symmetry.space_group_name_H-M   'P 1'
#
loop_
_entity.id
_entity.type
_entity.pdbx_description
1 polymer ?
#
loop_
_entity_poly.entity_id
_entity_poly.type
_entity_poly.pdbx_seq_one_letter_code
_entity_poly.pdbx_strand_id
1 'polypeptide(L)' 'MPLSFNNLRIGKTYRLINFGQKTEFEVMEINEDENHRLKDINTLEEAFLQDLLFEGRGKDYDLEEI' A
#
# COMPACT_ATOMS: atom_id res chain seq x y z
N MET A 1 -10.73 11.72 4.82
CA MET A 1 -9.64 11.59 5.81
C MET A 1 -8.58 10.74 5.14
N PRO A 2 -7.31 11.17 5.06
CA PRO A 2 -6.28 10.34 4.45
C PRO A 2 -6.20 9.05 5.26
N LEU A 3 -6.38 7.91 4.60
CA LEU A 3 -6.23 6.62 5.24
C LEU A 3 -4.76 6.47 5.63
N SER A 4 -4.46 6.58 6.92
CA SER A 4 -3.12 6.28 7.43
C SER A 4 -2.84 4.79 7.27
N PHE A 5 -1.61 4.43 6.91
CA PHE A 5 -1.18 3.03 6.77
C PHE A 5 -1.44 2.16 7.99
N ASN A 6 -1.54 2.77 9.17
CA ASN A 6 -1.92 2.12 10.42
C ASN A 6 -3.35 1.52 10.41
N ASN A 7 -4.19 1.92 9.45
CA ASN A 7 -5.55 1.39 9.26
C ASN A 7 -5.63 0.23 8.25
N LEU A 8 -4.50 -0.17 7.66
CA LEU A 8 -4.46 -1.34 6.78
C LEU A 8 -4.88 -2.60 7.55
N ARG A 9 -5.59 -3.50 6.87
CA ARG A 9 -6.04 -4.78 7.45
C ARG A 9 -5.58 -5.93 6.58
N ILE A 10 -5.13 -7.02 7.22
CA ILE A 10 -4.74 -8.25 6.55
C ILE A 10 -5.93 -8.80 5.75
N GLY A 11 -5.68 -9.25 4.52
CA GLY A 11 -6.68 -9.78 3.58
C GLY A 11 -7.57 -8.73 2.95
N LYS A 12 -7.22 -7.44 3.07
CA LYS A 12 -7.89 -6.34 2.36
C LYS A 12 -7.02 -5.80 1.24
N THR A 13 -7.70 -5.38 0.17
CA THR A 13 -7.06 -4.80 -1.00
C THR A 13 -7.18 -3.29 -0.96
N TYR A 14 -6.07 -2.63 -1.25
CA TYR A 14 -5.96 -1.19 -1.29
C TYR A 14 -5.37 -0.76 -2.61
N ARG A 15 -5.68 0.47 -2.99
CA ARG A 15 -5.10 1.13 -4.14
C ARG A 15 -4.42 2.39 -3.69
N LEU A 16 -3.12 2.45 -3.97
CA LEU A 16 -2.28 3.60 -3.77
C LEU A 16 -2.12 4.33 -5.11
N ILE A 17 -2.44 5.62 -5.10
CA ILE A 17 -2.18 6.52 -6.21
C ILE A 17 -1.04 7.43 -5.77
N ASN A 18 0.07 7.42 -6.50
CA ASN A 18 1.21 8.27 -6.20
C ASN A 18 1.92 8.70 -7.49
N PHE A 19 2.26 9.99 -7.62
CA PHE A 19 2.85 10.56 -8.84
C PHE A 19 2.13 10.19 -10.16
N GLY A 20 0.80 9.99 -10.10
CA GLY A 20 0.00 9.55 -11.25
C GLY A 20 0.08 8.05 -11.57
N GLN A 21 0.92 7.30 -10.86
CA GLN A 21 0.95 5.85 -10.89
C GLN A 21 -0.11 5.29 -9.93
N LYS A 22 -0.74 4.18 -10.31
CA LYS A 22 -1.77 3.50 -9.54
C LYS A 22 -1.27 2.09 -9.26
N THR A 23 -1.09 1.78 -7.99
CA THR A 23 -0.59 0.50 -7.53
C THR A 23 -1.66 -0.12 -6.65
N GLU A 24 -2.06 -1.35 -6.97
CA GLU A 24 -3.12 -2.06 -6.28
C GLU A 24 -2.50 -3.27 -5.58
N PHE A 25 -2.72 -3.38 -4.28
CA PHE A 25 -2.09 -4.41 -3.47
C PHE A 25 -3.02 -4.95 -2.39
N GLU A 26 -2.84 -6.22 -2.07
CA GLU A 26 -3.50 -6.89 -0.97
C GLU A 26 -2.54 -7.02 0.22
N VAL A 27 -3.01 -6.69 1.41
CA VAL A 27 -2.21 -6.82 2.63
C VAL A 27 -2.13 -8.29 3.02
N MET A 28 -0.96 -8.89 2.89
CA MET A 28 -0.73 -10.29 3.24
C MET A 28 -0.41 -10.45 4.73
N GLU A 29 0.41 -9.55 5.28
CA GLU A 29 0.89 -9.65 6.65
C GLU A 29 1.18 -8.26 7.23
N ILE A 30 0.77 -8.01 8.46
CA ILE A 30 1.07 -6.78 9.20
C ILE A 30 2.04 -7.17 10.32
N ASN A 31 3.30 -6.78 10.16
CA ASN A 31 4.28 -6.87 11.23
C ASN A 31 4.23 -5.62 12.12
N GLU A 32 4.47 -5.79 13.44
CA GLU A 32 4.51 -4.67 14.40
C GLU A 32 5.64 -3.67 14.11
N ASP A 33 6.73 -4.11 13.50
CA ASP A 33 7.87 -3.28 13.07
C ASP A 33 7.61 -2.45 11.79
N GLU A 34 6.35 -2.09 11.50
CA GLU A 34 5.93 -1.34 10.29
C GLU A 34 6.25 -2.06 8.95
N ASN A 35 6.75 -3.29 9.01
CA ASN A 35 7.19 -4.05 7.85
C ASN A 35 6.04 -4.89 7.28
N HIS A 36 5.01 -4.21 6.77
CA HIS A 36 3.83 -4.88 6.23
C HIS A 36 4.15 -5.50 4.85
N ARG A 37 3.86 -6.79 4.71
CA ARG A 37 3.92 -7.48 3.41
C ARG A 37 2.65 -7.22 2.64
N LEU A 38 2.84 -6.77 1.43
CA LEU A 38 1.81 -6.49 0.45
C LEU A 38 2.05 -7.39 -0.75
N LYS A 39 0.97 -7.78 -1.40
CA LYS A 39 1.03 -8.51 -2.65
C LYS A 39 0.39 -7.65 -3.72
N ASP A 40 1.15 -7.30 -4.73
CA ASP A 40 0.60 -6.57 -5.87
C ASP A 40 -0.36 -7.47 -6.64
N ILE A 41 -1.56 -6.98 -6.92
CA ILE A 41 -2.59 -7.79 -7.61
C ILE A 41 -2.33 -7.90 -9.12
N ASN A 42 -1.55 -6.98 -9.69
CA ASN A 42 -1.27 -6.91 -11.11
C ASN A 42 -0.03 -7.74 -11.47
N THR A 43 1.04 -7.65 -10.67
CA THR A 43 2.29 -8.38 -10.91
C THR A 43 2.38 -9.69 -10.13
N LEU A 44 1.52 -9.89 -9.12
CA LEU A 44 1.57 -11.01 -8.16
C LEU A 44 2.87 -11.04 -7.33
N GLU A 45 3.66 -9.96 -7.35
CA GLU A 45 4.89 -9.84 -6.59
C GLU A 45 4.61 -9.43 -5.15
N GLU A 46 5.44 -9.91 -4.24
CA GLU A 46 5.43 -9.50 -2.83
C GLU A 46 6.30 -8.25 -2.68
N ALA A 47 5.71 -7.16 -2.20
CA ALA A 47 6.37 -5.91 -1.90
C ALA A 47 6.17 -5.53 -0.44
N PHE A 48 7.06 -4.73 0.12
CA PHE A 48 6.84 -4.17 1.45
C PHE A 48 6.19 -2.81 1.35
N LEU A 49 5.39 -2.45 2.36
CA LEU A 49 4.79 -1.12 2.40
C LEU A 49 5.85 0.00 2.36
N GLN A 50 6.99 -0.22 3.03
CA GLN A 50 8.10 0.72 3.02
C GLN A 50 8.66 0.99 1.61
N ASP A 51 8.65 0.01 0.70
CA ASP A 51 9.10 0.18 -0.69
C ASP A 51 8.17 1.15 -1.45
N LEU A 52 6.85 0.99 -1.26
CA LEU A 52 5.86 1.90 -1.84
C LEU A 52 5.94 3.32 -1.25
N LEU A 53 6.43 3.43 -0.02
CA LEU A 53 6.63 4.69 0.69
C LEU A 53 7.98 5.35 0.40
N PHE A 54 8.97 4.56 -0.05
CA PHE A 54 10.33 5.02 -0.27
C PHE A 54 10.41 6.10 -1.35
N GLU A 55 9.51 6.04 -2.35
CA GLU A 55 9.43 7.04 -3.43
C GLU A 55 8.89 8.42 -2.97
N GLY A 56 8.49 8.55 -1.70
CA GLY A 56 7.94 9.79 -1.15
C GLY A 56 6.46 10.00 -1.53
N ARG A 57 5.82 11.03 -0.95
CA ARG A 57 4.41 11.33 -1.18
C ARG A 57 4.27 12.46 -2.20
N GLY A 58 3.78 12.14 -3.40
CA GLY A 58 3.41 13.11 -4.40
C GLY A 58 2.20 13.95 -3.97
N LYS A 59 1.93 15.04 -4.69
CA LYS A 59 0.78 15.93 -4.41
C LYS A 59 -0.56 15.22 -4.62
N ASP A 60 -0.59 14.23 -5.51
CA ASP A 60 -1.75 13.39 -5.85
C ASP A 60 -1.78 12.08 -5.04
N TYR A 61 -1.08 12.03 -3.91
CA TYR A 61 -1.10 10.87 -3.02
C TYR A 61 -2.53 10.58 -2.55
N ASP A 62 -3.05 9.40 -2.90
CA ASP A 62 -4.36 8.92 -2.46
C ASP A 62 -4.29 7.42 -2.14
N LEU A 63 -4.98 7.00 -1.08
CA LEU A 63 -5.04 5.61 -0.66
C LEU A 63 -6.50 5.25 -0.41
N GLU A 64 -7.04 4.35 -1.24
CA GLU A 64 -8.44 3.90 -1.20
C GLU A 64 -8.52 2.39 -0.93
N GLU A 65 -9.50 1.96 -0.12
CA GLU A 65 -9.85 0.53 0.04
C GLU A 65 -10.81 0.12 -1.09
N ILE A 66 -10.57 -1.04 -1.71
CA ILE A 66 -11.42 -1.60 -2.79
C ILE A 66 -12.24 -2.78 -2.27
#